data_AF-K1SCL0-F1
#
_entry.id   AF-K1SCL0-F1
#
_cell.length_a   1.000
_cell.length_b   1.000
_cell.length_c   1.000
_cell.angle_alpha   90.00
_cell.angle_beta   90.00
_cell.angle_gamma   90.00
#
_symmetry.space_group_name_H-M   'P 1'
#
loop_
_entity.id
_entity.type
_entity.pdbx_description
1 polymer ?
#
loop_
_entity_poly.entity_id
_entity_poly.type
_entity_poly.pdbx_seq_one_letter_code
_entity_poly.pdbx_strand_id
1 'polypeptide(L)'
;MKNRRKKQNIQKSYACKIFGLIVAITVIAVSGGVLLKRTITESPEDTLVEYMNHIEKKEYEVMYTMIDSDEKVYLTKEEYIQRNSKIYEGIEVSDIK
;
A
#
# COMPACT_ATOMS: atom_id res chain seq x y z
N MET A 1 39.13 39.76 5.44
CA MET A 1 37.73 39.31 5.62
C MET A 1 37.23 38.24 4.62
N LYS A 2 37.71 38.20 3.36
CA LYS A 2 37.23 37.29 2.29
C LYS A 2 37.38 35.78 2.62
N ASN A 3 38.48 35.38 3.26
CA ASN A 3 38.79 33.96 3.53
C ASN A 3 37.91 33.33 4.63
N ARG A 4 37.43 34.14 5.59
CA ARG A 4 36.50 33.67 6.65
C ARG A 4 35.10 33.35 6.12
N ARG A 5 34.60 34.14 5.15
CA ARG A 5 33.31 33.91 4.47
C ARG A 5 33.32 32.62 3.63
N LYS A 6 34.43 32.33 2.95
CA LYS A 6 34.59 31.09 2.14
C LYS A 6 34.59 29.83 3.02
N LYS A 7 35.27 29.86 4.18
CA LYS A 7 35.28 28.75 5.16
C LYS A 7 33.89 28.50 5.78
N GLN A 8 33.16 29.58 6.12
CA GLN A 8 31.78 29.47 6.62
C GLN A 8 30.81 28.88 5.58
N ASN A 9 30.92 29.26 4.30
CA ASN A 9 30.06 28.70 3.24
C ASN A 9 30.34 27.21 2.98
N ILE A 10 31.61 26.78 3.07
CA ILE A 10 31.98 25.37 2.95
C ILE A 10 31.42 24.56 4.14
N GLN A 11 31.56 25.08 5.37
CA GLN A 11 31.01 24.42 6.57
C GLN A 11 29.48 24.32 6.52
N LYS A 12 28.78 25.37 6.06
CA LYS A 12 27.32 25.35 5.85
C LYS A 12 26.92 24.35 4.77
N SER A 13 27.72 24.19 3.71
CA SER A 13 27.48 23.19 2.66
C SER A 13 27.60 21.77 3.20
N TYR A 14 28.62 21.46 4.01
CA TYR A 14 28.74 20.15 4.67
C TYR A 14 27.62 19.89 5.67
N ALA A 15 27.23 20.90 6.45
CA ALA A 15 26.08 20.79 7.36
C ALA A 15 24.78 20.47 6.60
N CYS A 16 24.55 21.11 5.45
CA CYS A 16 23.39 20.84 4.60
C CYS A 16 23.44 19.40 4.01
N LYS A 17 24.62 18.94 3.58
CA LYS A 17 24.80 17.56 3.08
C LYS A 17 24.55 16.51 4.16
N ILE A 18 25.07 16.73 5.38
CA ILE A 18 24.85 15.84 6.52
C ILE A 18 23.37 15.82 6.91
N PHE A 19 22.72 16.99 6.94
CA PHE A 19 21.28 17.07 7.21
C PHE A 19 20.46 16.32 6.15
N GLY A 20 20.78 16.50 4.86
CA GLY A 20 20.13 15.75 3.78
C GLY A 20 20.29 14.24 3.91
N LEU A 21 21.48 13.76 4.32
CA LEU A 21 21.73 12.35 4.57
C LEU A 21 20.90 11.81 5.74
N ILE A 22 20.79 12.55 6.84
CA ILE A 22 19.97 12.17 7.99
C ILE A 22 18.51 12.05 7.57
N VAL A 23 17.98 13.04 6.84
CA VAL A 23 16.60 13.00 6.33
C VAL A 23 16.38 11.77 5.44
N ALA A 24 17.30 11.50 4.50
CA ALA A 24 17.19 10.32 3.64
C ALA A 24 17.14 9.01 4.42
N ILE A 25 18.02 8.84 5.42
CA ILE A 25 18.03 7.65 6.29
C ILE A 25 16.73 7.54 7.07
N THR A 26 16.21 8.64 7.63
CA THR A 26 14.95 8.61 8.38
C THR A 26 13.76 8.22 7.51
N VAL A 27 13.69 8.69 6.26
CA VAL A 27 12.63 8.32 5.33
C VAL A 27 12.67 6.82 5.02
N ILE A 28 13.86 6.27 4.76
CA ILE A 28 14.05 4.84 4.51
C ILE A 28 13.67 3.99 5.73
N ALA A 29 14.06 4.42 6.93
CA ALA A 29 13.72 3.71 8.16
C ALA A 29 12.20 3.70 8.42
N VAL A 30 11.52 4.83 8.20
CA VAL A 30 10.06 4.92 8.37
C VAL A 30 9.34 4.09 7.32
N SER A 31 9.72 4.17 6.05
CA SER A 31 9.08 3.38 4.99
C SER A 31 9.29 1.87 5.19
N GLY A 32 10.51 1.45 5.55
CA GLY A 32 10.82 0.06 5.89
C GLY A 32 10.03 -0.43 7.10
N GLY A 33 9.94 0.38 8.16
CA GLY A 33 9.17 0.04 9.36
C GLY A 33 7.66 -0.12 9.09
N VAL A 34 7.08 0.72 8.25
CA VAL A 34 5.66 0.63 7.86
C VAL A 34 5.39 -0.65 7.04
N LEU A 35 6.27 -0.97 6.08
CA LEU A 35 6.13 -2.18 5.26
C LEU A 35 6.24 -3.45 6.12
N LEU A 36 7.27 -3.53 6.97
CA LEU A 36 7.47 -4.68 7.88
C LEU A 36 6.30 -4.85 8.85
N LYS A 37 5.79 -3.74 9.40
CA LYS A 37 4.63 -3.77 10.28
C LYS A 37 3.44 -4.41 9.55
N ARG A 38 3.09 -3.95 8.34
CA ARG A 38 1.97 -4.53 7.57
C ARG A 38 2.13 -6.03 7.36
N THR A 39 3.31 -6.47 6.91
CA THR A 39 3.57 -7.91 6.67
C THR A 39 3.51 -8.78 7.92
N ILE A 40 3.69 -8.20 9.10
CA ILE A 40 3.67 -8.94 10.39
C ILE A 40 2.29 -8.86 11.05
N THR A 41 1.55 -7.77 10.84
CA THR A 41 0.29 -7.51 11.55
C THR A 41 -0.96 -7.90 10.79
N GLU A 42 -0.92 -8.00 9.46
CA GLU A 42 -2.09 -8.43 8.68
C GLU A 42 -2.27 -9.94 8.85
N SER A 43 -3.34 -10.33 9.56
CA SER A 43 -3.73 -11.73 9.70
C SER A 43 -4.57 -12.17 8.49
N PRO A 44 -4.54 -13.46 8.11
CA PRO A 44 -5.42 -13.99 7.07
C PRO A 44 -6.90 -13.68 7.32
N GLU A 45 -7.31 -13.65 8.59
CA GLU A 45 -8.66 -13.31 9.02
C GLU A 45 -9.01 -11.85 8.70
N ASP A 46 -8.10 -10.91 8.98
CA ASP A 46 -8.29 -9.49 8.66
C ASP A 46 -8.41 -9.28 7.15
N THR A 47 -7.55 -9.94 6.36
CA THR A 47 -7.59 -9.90 4.90
C THR A 47 -8.92 -10.46 4.36
N LEU A 48 -9.41 -11.56 4.94
CA LEU A 48 -10.69 -12.14 4.55
C LEU A 48 -11.86 -11.20 4.90
N VAL A 49 -11.85 -10.58 6.07
CA VAL A 49 -12.89 -9.60 6.47
C VAL A 49 -12.88 -8.40 5.53
N GLU A 50 -11.70 -7.87 5.18
CA GLU A 50 -11.58 -6.79 4.20
C GLU A 50 -12.15 -7.21 2.83
N TYR A 51 -11.80 -8.40 2.35
CA TYR A 51 -12.32 -8.94 1.09
C TYR A 51 -13.86 -9.02 1.09
N MET A 52 -14.46 -9.53 2.18
CA MET A 52 -15.93 -9.68 2.29
C MET A 52 -16.64 -8.32 2.37
N ASN A 53 -16.04 -7.33 3.02
CA ASN A 53 -16.60 -5.97 3.13
C ASN A 53 -16.75 -5.25 1.77
N HIS A 54 -16.00 -5.67 0.75
CA HIS A 54 -16.12 -5.13 -0.61
C HIS A 54 -17.35 -5.67 -1.36
N ILE A 55 -17.94 -6.79 -0.92
CA ILE A 55 -19.11 -7.41 -1.57
C ILE A 55 -20.33 -6.50 -1.47
N GLU A 56 -20.66 -6.03 -0.26
CA GLU A 56 -21.82 -5.14 -0.02
C GLU A 56 -21.67 -3.81 -0.77
N LYS A 57 -20.44 -3.34 -0.95
CA LYS A 57 -20.10 -2.11 -1.68
C LYS A 57 -20.07 -2.31 -3.19
N LYS A 58 -20.24 -3.55 -3.67
CA LYS A 58 -20.11 -3.95 -5.08
C LYS A 58 -18.74 -3.61 -5.70
N GLU A 59 -17.70 -3.60 -4.87
CA GLU A 59 -16.33 -3.23 -5.25
C GLU A 59 -15.57 -4.45 -5.81
N TYR A 60 -16.16 -5.15 -6.80
CA TYR A 60 -15.61 -6.39 -7.36
C TYR A 60 -14.24 -6.20 -8.04
N GLU A 61 -13.96 -5.00 -8.55
CA GLU A 61 -12.64 -4.68 -9.07
C GLU A 61 -11.57 -4.71 -7.97
N VAL A 62 -11.88 -4.20 -6.78
CA VAL A 62 -10.98 -4.18 -5.63
C VAL A 62 -10.77 -5.61 -5.13
N MET A 63 -11.85 -6.38 -5.01
CA MET A 63 -11.77 -7.81 -4.67
C MET A 63 -10.86 -8.59 -5.63
N TYR A 64 -10.92 -8.32 -6.94
CA TYR A 64 -10.02 -8.94 -7.91
C TYR A 64 -8.55 -8.59 -7.64
N THR A 65 -8.24 -7.36 -7.20
CA THR A 65 -6.86 -7.01 -6.88
C THR A 65 -6.30 -7.80 -5.69
N MET A 66 -7.16 -8.22 -4.76
CA MET A 66 -6.81 -9.00 -3.57
C MET A 66 -6.58 -10.50 -3.85
N ILE A 67 -6.94 -11.00 -5.03
CA ILE A 67 -6.69 -12.40 -5.41
C ILE A 67 -5.22 -12.57 -5.80
N ASP A 68 -4.62 -13.69 -5.38
CA ASP A 68 -3.25 -14.04 -5.75
C ASP A 68 -3.06 -14.12 -7.28
N SER A 69 -1.91 -13.67 -7.75
CA SER A 69 -1.60 -13.61 -9.20
C SER A 69 -1.68 -14.97 -9.88
N ASP A 70 -1.35 -16.03 -9.15
CA ASP A 70 -1.29 -17.39 -9.68
C ASP A 70 -2.70 -17.97 -9.89
N GLU A 71 -3.67 -17.49 -9.12
CA GLU A 71 -5.09 -17.85 -9.23
C GLU A 71 -5.81 -17.07 -10.34
N LYS A 72 -5.29 -15.87 -10.70
CA LYS A 72 -5.84 -15.03 -11.79
C LYS A 72 -5.65 -15.64 -13.19
N VAL A 73 -4.85 -16.70 -13.32
CA VAL A 73 -4.60 -17.38 -14.61
C VAL A 73 -5.89 -17.97 -15.19
N TYR A 74 -6.85 -18.33 -14.35
CA TYR A 74 -8.06 -19.05 -14.75
C TYR A 74 -9.27 -18.15 -15.03
N LEU A 75 -9.16 -16.84 -14.77
CA LEU A 75 -10.29 -15.94 -14.85
C LEU A 75 -9.84 -14.51 -15.15
N THR A 76 -10.29 -13.95 -16.27
CA THR A 76 -10.04 -12.53 -16.56
C THR A 76 -10.74 -11.65 -15.53
N LYS A 77 -10.24 -10.41 -15.39
CA LYS A 77 -10.85 -9.40 -14.51
C LYS A 77 -12.33 -9.21 -14.83
N GLU A 78 -12.66 -9.11 -16.12
CA GLU A 78 -14.02 -8.90 -16.62
C GLU A 78 -14.93 -10.09 -16.30
N GLU A 79 -14.45 -11.32 -16.51
CA GLU A 79 -15.20 -12.54 -16.16
C GLU A 79 -15.43 -12.65 -14.64
N TYR A 80 -14.42 -12.30 -13.84
CA TYR A 80 -14.55 -12.24 -12.39
C TYR A 80 -15.63 -11.27 -11.94
N ILE A 81 -15.58 -10.03 -12.44
CA ILE A 81 -16.56 -8.99 -12.09
C ILE A 81 -17.96 -9.41 -12.51
N GLN A 82 -18.11 -9.89 -13.76
CA GLN A 82 -19.41 -10.27 -14.29
C GLN A 82 -20.00 -11.47 -13.53
N ARG A 83 -19.18 -12.43 -13.11
CA ARG A 83 -19.63 -13.57 -12.32
C ARG A 83 -20.08 -13.13 -10.93
N ASN A 84 -19.27 -12.35 -10.22
CA ASN A 84 -19.58 -11.94 -8.85
C ASN A 84 -20.76 -10.97 -8.78
N SER A 85 -20.89 -10.04 -9.74
CA SER A 85 -22.07 -9.16 -9.83
C SER A 85 -23.35 -9.95 -10.05
N LYS A 86 -23.36 -10.91 -10.99
CA LYS A 86 -24.53 -11.78 -11.22
C LYS A 86 -24.93 -12.58 -9.98
N ILE A 87 -23.95 -13.06 -9.21
CA ILE A 87 -24.21 -13.87 -8.01
C ILE A 87 -24.76 -12.98 -6.90
N TYR A 88 -23.97 -12.00 -6.43
CA TYR A 88 -24.31 -11.25 -5.22
C TYR A 88 -25.47 -10.28 -5.43
N GLU A 89 -25.58 -9.67 -6.61
CA GLU A 89 -26.70 -8.78 -6.88
C GLU A 89 -27.95 -9.56 -7.27
N GLY A 90 -27.79 -10.70 -7.95
CA GLY A 90 -28.91 -11.56 -8.35
C GLY A 90 -29.63 -12.24 -7.18
N ILE A 91 -28.97 -12.37 -6.03
CA ILE A 91 -29.55 -12.89 -4.78
C ILE A 91 -29.90 -11.79 -3.76
N GLU A 92 -29.84 -10.51 -4.17
CA GLU A 92 -30.09 -9.34 -3.31
C GLU A 92 -29.30 -9.39 -1.98
N VAL A 93 -28.04 -9.85 -2.05
CA VAL A 93 -27.24 -10.10 -0.86
C VAL A 93 -27.04 -8.81 -0.05
N SER A 94 -27.29 -8.89 1.25
CA SER A 94 -27.10 -7.84 2.24
C SER A 94 -26.69 -8.48 3.58
N ASP A 95 -25.96 -7.74 4.42
CA ASP A 95 -25.46 -8.20 5.72
C ASP A 95 -24.55 -9.44 5.66
N ILE A 96 -23.55 -9.40 4.78
CA ILE A 96 -22.42 -10.34 4.77
C ILE A 96 -21.38 -9.80 5.75
N LYS A 97 -21.51 -10.17 7.03
CA LYS A 97 -20.54 -9.84 8.08
C LYS A 97 -20.02 -11.10 8.76
#